data_AF-A0A0X8X5K1-F1
#
_entry.id   AF-A0A0X8X5K1-F1
#
_cell.length_a   1.000
_cell.length_b   1.000
_cell.length_c   1.000
_cell.angle_alpha   90.00
_cell.angle_beta   90.00
_cell.angle_gamma   90.00
#
_symmetry.space_group_name_H-M   'P 1'
#
loop_
_entity.id
_entity.type
_entity.pdbx_description
1 polymer ?
#
loop_
_entity_poly.entity_id
_entity_poly.type
_entity_poly.pdbx_seq_one_letter_code
_entity_poly.pdbx_strand_id
1 'polypeptide(L)' 'MIEDGSETTVYLVKARNSFEDTEKWLKSNFNKIFENELNGRHTDENDWPAKRTYKLFTEWFDAEIHITVEDIEEAPIRKN' A
#
# COMPACT_ATOMS: atom_id res chain seq x y z
N MET A 1 -18.31 3.90 -15.66
CA MET A 1 -17.95 2.47 -15.70
C MET A 1 -16.89 2.29 -14.65
N ILE A 2 -17.28 2.03 -13.40
CA ILE A 2 -16.35 1.57 -12.36
C ILE A 2 -16.52 0.06 -12.41
N GLU A 3 -15.64 -0.60 -13.14
CA GLU A 3 -15.56 -2.06 -13.10
C GLU A 3 -14.63 -2.46 -11.94
N ASP A 4 -15.05 -3.55 -11.30
CA ASP A 4 -14.35 -4.38 -10.35
C ASP A 4 -14.45 -3.99 -8.87
N GLY A 5 -14.79 -4.99 -8.05
CA GLY A 5 -14.70 -4.95 -6.60
C GLY A 5 -13.26 -5.08 -6.13
N SER A 6 -12.34 -4.34 -6.75
CA SER A 6 -10.95 -4.27 -6.33
C SER A 6 -10.90 -3.46 -5.03
N GLU A 7 -10.64 -4.14 -3.92
CA GLU A 7 -10.42 -3.48 -2.64
C GLU A 7 -9.13 -2.65 -2.73
N THR A 8 -9.27 -1.33 -2.63
CA THR A 8 -8.14 -0.40 -2.56
C THR A 8 -7.78 -0.14 -1.10
N THR A 9 -6.57 -0.51 -0.71
CA THR A 9 -6.01 -0.17 0.61
C THR A 9 -5.21 1.12 0.53
N VAL A 10 -5.52 2.08 1.41
CA VAL A 10 -4.75 3.33 1.53
C VAL A 10 -3.81 3.27 2.74
N TYR A 11 -2.53 3.52 2.51
CA TYR A 11 -1.50 3.53 3.54
C TYR A 11 -1.09 4.97 3.89
N LEU A 12 -1.52 5.47 5.04
CA LEU A 12 -1.11 6.78 5.53
C LEU A 12 0.32 6.74 6.09
N VAL A 13 1.20 7.58 5.54
CA VAL A 13 2.61 7.62 5.89
C VAL A 13 3.04 9.05 6.22
N LYS A 14 4.17 9.19 6.91
CA LYS A 14 4.74 10.53 7.17
C LYS A 14 5.03 11.23 5.84
N ALA A 15 4.65 12.50 5.72
CA ALA A 15 4.99 13.35 4.58
C ALA A 15 6.51 13.37 4.29
N ARG A 16 6.86 13.62 3.04
CA ARG A 16 8.23 13.75 2.53
C ARG A 16 8.38 15.06 1.77
N ASN A 17 9.62 15.43 1.47
CA ASN A 17 9.95 16.71 0.85
C ASN A 17 9.59 16.76 -0.64
N SER A 18 9.50 15.61 -1.31
CA SER A 18 9.12 15.52 -2.73
C SER A 18 8.41 14.20 -3.06
N PHE A 19 7.86 14.14 -4.27
CA PHE A 19 7.29 12.92 -4.83
C PHE A 19 8.35 11.82 -4.97
N GLU A 20 9.53 12.15 -5.49
CA GLU A 20 10.64 11.20 -5.68
C GLU A 20 11.16 10.64 -4.35
N ASP A 21 11.17 11.45 -3.28
CA ASP A 21 11.50 10.98 -1.94
C ASP A 21 10.43 10.01 -1.39
N THR A 22 9.17 10.20 -1.80
CA THR A 22 8.07 9.29 -1.47
C THR A 22 8.17 7.99 -2.26
N GLU A 23 8.50 8.04 -3.54
CA GLU A 23 8.76 6.85 -4.37
C GLU A 23 9.95 6.03 -3.85
N LYS A 24 11.05 6.69 -3.46
CA LYS A 24 12.19 6.02 -2.82
C LYS A 24 11.75 5.34 -1.52
N TRP A 25 10.95 6.03 -0.71
CA TRP A 25 10.40 5.45 0.51
C TRP A 25 9.52 4.22 0.20
N LEU A 26 8.62 4.30 -0.78
CA LEU A 26 7.79 3.17 -1.22
C LEU A 26 8.68 2.00 -1.63
N LYS A 27 9.69 2.23 -2.47
CA LYS A 27 10.64 1.20 -2.91
C LYS A 27 11.46 0.59 -1.78
N SER A 28 11.71 1.32 -0.70
CA SER A 28 12.37 0.77 0.50
C SER A 28 11.42 0.03 1.45
N ASN A 29 10.11 0.28 1.37
CA ASN A 29 9.11 -0.24 2.31
C ASN A 29 8.08 -1.19 1.66
N PHE A 30 8.17 -1.43 0.35
CA PHE A 30 7.21 -2.21 -0.43
C PHE A 30 6.95 -3.59 0.17
N ASN A 31 7.96 -4.25 0.75
CA ASN A 31 7.80 -5.60 1.27
C ASN A 31 6.76 -5.65 2.40
N LYS A 32 6.72 -4.62 3.27
CA LYS A 32 5.71 -4.54 4.33
C LYS A 32 4.31 -4.33 3.77
N ILE A 33 4.18 -3.51 2.72
CA ILE A 33 2.91 -3.27 2.05
C ILE A 33 2.44 -4.56 1.35
N PHE A 34 3.36 -5.25 0.65
CA PHE A 34 3.09 -6.51 -0.02
C PHE A 34 2.59 -7.58 0.96
N GLU A 35 3.25 -7.75 2.10
CA GLU A 35 2.84 -8.71 3.13
C GLU A 35 1.47 -8.37 3.73
N ASN A 36 1.15 -7.09 3.92
CA ASN A 36 -0.18 -6.67 4.37
C ASN A 36 -1.27 -6.99 3.35
N GLU A 37 -1.04 -6.70 2.07
CA GLU A 37 -1.98 -7.02 0.99
C GLU A 37 -2.18 -8.53 0.83
N LEU A 38 -1.12 -9.32 0.96
CA LEU A 38 -1.21 -10.78 0.92
C LEU A 38 -2.00 -11.30 2.12
N ASN A 39 -1.70 -10.83 3.34
CA ASN A 39 -2.45 -11.22 4.54
C ASN A 39 -3.95 -10.89 4.47
N GLY A 40 -4.31 -9.74 3.89
CA GLY A 40 -5.71 -9.36 3.71
C GLY A 40 -6.48 -10.30 2.77
N ARG A 41 -5.78 -10.95 1.83
CA ARG A 41 -6.37 -11.80 0.78
C ARG A 41 -6.21 -13.30 1.03
N HIS A 42 -5.09 -13.72 1.62
CA HIS A 42 -4.72 -15.10 1.87
C HIS A 42 -3.76 -15.23 3.06
N THR A 43 -4.21 -15.84 4.14
CA THR A 43 -3.47 -15.87 5.42
C THR A 43 -2.45 -17.00 5.53
N ASP A 44 -2.47 -18.01 4.65
CA ASP A 44 -1.40 -19.02 4.63
C ASP A 44 -0.18 -18.49 3.88
N GLU A 45 0.87 -18.18 4.65
CA GLU A 45 2.13 -17.64 4.13
C GLU A 45 2.92 -18.65 3.27
N ASN A 46 2.62 -19.95 3.36
CA ASN A 46 3.30 -20.97 2.55
C ASN A 46 2.94 -20.86 1.06
N ASP A 47 1.78 -20.30 0.76
CA ASP A 47 1.30 -20.08 -0.61
C ASP A 47 1.77 -18.74 -1.19
N TRP A 48 2.47 -17.93 -0.41
CA TRP A 48 2.97 -16.64 -0.86
C TRP A 48 4.21 -16.79 -1.75
N PRO A 49 4.48 -15.80 -2.63
CA PRO A 49 5.73 -15.77 -3.38
C PRO A 49 6.94 -15.77 -2.43
N ALA A 50 7.81 -16.78 -2.57
CA ALA A 50 9.02 -16.91 -1.75
C ALA A 50 10.03 -15.76 -1.95
N LYS A 51 10.02 -15.11 -3.13
CA LYS A 51 10.85 -13.95 -3.45
C LYS A 51 9.99 -12.73 -3.79
N ARG A 52 9.68 -11.94 -2.77
CA ARG A 52 8.96 -10.66 -2.90
C ARG A 52 9.91 -9.55 -3.30
N THR A 53 10.16 -9.41 -4.60
CA THR A 53 10.96 -8.31 -5.15
C THR A 53 10.08 -7.11 -5.48
N TYR A 54 10.67 -5.90 -5.54
CA TYR A 54 9.92 -4.70 -5.93
C TYR A 54 9.30 -4.81 -7.32
N LYS A 55 9.97 -5.52 -8.24
CA LYS A 55 9.44 -5.79 -9.59
C LYS A 55 8.14 -6.59 -9.51
N LEU A 56 8.11 -7.66 -8.72
CA LEU A 56 6.92 -8.49 -8.54
C LEU A 56 5.79 -7.68 -7.90
N PHE A 57 6.12 -6.83 -6.92
CA PHE A 57 5.15 -5.91 -6.32
C PHE A 57 4.50 -5.00 -7.37
N THR A 58 5.28 -4.35 -8.24
CA THR A 58 4.73 -3.47 -9.30
C THR A 58 4.00 -4.23 -10.41
N GLU A 59 4.19 -5.55 -10.54
CA GLU A 59 3.43 -6.38 -11.49
C GLU A 59 2.07 -6.81 -10.89
N TRP A 60 1.96 -6.86 -9.57
CA TRP A 60 0.79 -7.37 -8.85
C TRP A 60 -0.14 -6.26 -8.35
N PHE A 61 0.41 -5.08 -8.07
CA PHE A 61 -0.34 -3.95 -7.55
C PHE A 61 -0.08 -2.70 -8.37
N ASP A 62 -1.16 -1.95 -8.60
CA ASP A 62 -1.09 -0.58 -9.09
C ASP A 62 -1.01 0.37 -7.89
N ALA A 63 0.20 0.86 -7.60
CA ALA A 63 0.47 1.66 -6.42
C ALA A 63 0.49 3.15 -6.77
N GLU A 64 -0.51 3.89 -6.27
CA GLU A 64 -0.60 5.34 -6.44
C GLU A 64 -0.10 6.10 -5.20
N ILE A 65 0.50 7.27 -5.43
CA ILE A 65 0.96 8.17 -4.36
C ILE A 65 0.11 9.45 -4.39
N HIS A 66 -0.54 9.75 -3.28
CA HIS A 66 -1.26 11.00 -3.07
C HIS A 66 -0.55 11.86 -2.02
N ILE A 67 -0.48 13.17 -2.27
CA ILE A 67 0.25 14.12 -1.43
C ILE A 67 -0.55 14.62 -0.23
N THR A 68 -1.88 14.50 -0.28
CA THR A 68 -2.80 15.02 0.73
C THR A 68 -3.87 13.99 1.06
N VAL A 69 -4.23 13.93 2.34
CA VAL A 69 -5.37 13.17 2.87
C VAL A 69 -6.11 14.13 3.78
N GLU A 70 -7.35 14.43 3.44
CA GLU A 70 -8.20 15.34 4.22
C GLU A 70 -9.11 14.50 5.14
N ASP A 71 -9.00 14.73 6.45
CA ASP A 71 -9.92 14.19 7.44
C ASP A 71 -11.07 15.18 7.64
N ILE A 72 -12.30 14.72 7.39
CA ILE A 72 -13.52 15.55 7.52
C ILE A 72 -14.33 15.20 8.77
N GLU A 73 -13.87 14.24 9.57
CA GLU A 73 -14.57 13.78 10.77
C GLU A 73 -14.21 14.65 11.98
N GLU A 74 -15.20 14.90 12.85
CA GLU A 74 -14.96 15.60 14.12
C GLU A 74 -14.32 14.68 15.17
N ALA A 75 -14.51 13.36 15.04
CA ALA A 75 -14.02 12.37 15.98
C ALA A 75 -12.65 11.82 15.56
N PRO A 76 -11.75 11.47 16.52
CA PRO A 76 -10.43 10.94 16.18
C PRO A 76 -10.48 9.62 15.39
N ILE A 77 -9.73 9.55 14.28
CA ILE A 77 -9.52 8.31 13.51
C ILE A 77 -8.59 7.35 14.27
N ARG A 78 -8.99 6.09 14.38
CA ARG A 78 -8.19 5.01 14.97
C ARG A 78 -7.30 4.36 13.92
N LYS A 79 -6.11 3.93 14.34
CA LYS A 79 -5.23 3.09 13.51
C LYS A 79 -5.64 1.64 13.66
N ASN A 80 -5.79 0.95 12.53
CA ASN A 80 -5.95 -0.50 12.47
C ASN A 80 -4.60 -1.21 12.61
#